data_AF-A0A1Q7TFX2-F1
#
_entry.id   AF-A0A1Q7TFX2-F1
#
_cell.length_a   1.000
_cell.length_b   1.000
_cell.length_c   1.000
_cell.angle_alpha   90.00
_cell.angle_beta   90.00
_cell.angle_gamma   90.00
#
_symmetry.space_group_name_H-M   'P 1'
#
loop_
_entity.id
_entity.type
_entity.pdbx_description
1 polymer ?
#
loop_
_entity_poly.entity_id
_entity_poly.type
_entity_poly.pdbx_seq_one_letter_code
_entity_poly.pdbx_strand_id
1 'polypeptide(L)' 'MGDSMRSAAGGLDASGDRQAVLARVRAQFALARDAVTRALDAVRSALTPEQWSRVPESIRNPQFGPRAGPRAPANNPD' A
#
# COMPACT_ATOMS: atom_id res chain seq x y z
N MET A 1 9.31 8.17 42.70
CA MET A 1 8.41 7.52 41.72
C MET A 1 7.60 8.59 40.98
N GLY A 2 8.19 9.31 40.03
CA GLY A 2 7.52 10.44 39.35
C GLY A 2 7.97 10.66 37.90
N ASP A 3 9.21 10.29 37.57
CA ASP A 3 9.75 10.39 36.20
C ASP A 3 9.17 9.35 35.22
N SER A 4 8.90 8.13 35.68
CA SER A 4 8.53 7.02 34.78
C SER A 4 7.16 7.16 34.12
N MET A 5 6.21 7.90 34.71
CA MET A 5 4.90 8.15 34.10
C MET A 5 4.95 9.20 32.98
N ARG A 6 5.85 10.18 33.06
CA ARG A 6 5.98 11.23 32.04
C ARG A 6 6.58 10.70 30.74
N SER A 7 7.58 9.81 30.83
CA SER A 7 8.16 9.16 29.65
C SER A 7 7.21 8.18 28.96
N ALA A 8 6.32 7.51 29.71
CA ALA A 8 5.31 6.62 29.13
C ALA A 8 4.25 7.39 28.33
N ALA A 9 3.83 8.58 28.80
CA ALA A 9 2.86 9.41 28.09
C ALA A 9 3.40 9.89 26.72
N GLY A 10 4.62 10.44 26.66
CA GLY A 10 5.19 10.96 25.41
C GLY A 10 5.47 9.89 24.33
N GLY A 11 5.68 8.63 24.72
CA GLY A 11 5.87 7.52 23.79
C GLY A 11 4.58 7.04 23.11
N LEU A 12 3.45 7.17 23.79
CA LEU A 12 2.12 6.82 23.27
C LEU A 12 1.66 7.86 22.23
N ASP A 13 1.85 9.16 22.53
CA ASP A 13 1.50 10.26 21.62
C ASP A 13 2.29 10.18 20.31
N ALA A 14 3.62 10.02 20.39
CA ALA A 14 4.48 9.89 19.20
C ALA A 14 4.17 8.63 18.36
N SER A 15 3.66 7.58 18.98
CA SER A 15 3.26 6.35 18.27
C SER A 15 1.90 6.50 17.60
N GLY A 16 0.94 7.16 18.26
CA GLY A 16 -0.35 7.52 17.70
C GLY A 16 -0.23 8.46 16.49
N ASP A 17 0.62 9.48 16.59
CA ASP A 17 0.86 10.43 15.49
C ASP A 17 1.43 9.75 14.24
N ARG A 18 2.40 8.84 14.40
CA ARG A 18 2.92 8.05 13.29
C ARG A 18 1.86 7.17 12.65
N GLN A 19 1.01 6.54 13.45
CA GLN A 19 -0.09 5.73 12.94
C GLN A 19 -1.12 6.58 12.18
N ALA A 20 -1.44 7.78 12.67
CA ALA A 20 -2.33 8.72 12.01
C ALA A 20 -1.77 9.20 10.66
N VAL A 21 -0.47 9.52 10.61
CA VAL A 21 0.21 9.90 9.36
C VAL A 21 0.19 8.74 8.36
N LEU A 22 0.53 7.52 8.79
CA LEU A 22 0.49 6.33 7.94
C LEU A 22 -0.92 6.04 7.43
N ALA A 23 -1.95 6.20 8.27
CA ALA A 23 -3.34 6.04 7.87
C ALA A 23 -3.73 7.06 6.80
N ARG A 24 -3.34 8.33 6.98
CA ARG A 24 -3.58 9.39 5.98
C ARG A 24 -2.89 9.09 4.66
N VAL A 25 -1.63 8.67 4.70
CA VAL A 25 -0.86 8.28 3.50
C VAL A 25 -1.53 7.10 2.79
N ARG A 26 -1.92 6.05 3.52
CA ARG A 26 -2.66 4.91 2.97
C ARG A 26 -3.97 5.33 2.29
N ALA A 27 -4.72 6.26 2.89
CA ALA A 27 -5.95 6.78 2.30
C ALA A 27 -5.68 7.50 0.97
N GLN A 28 -4.62 8.31 0.88
CA GLN A 28 -4.22 8.94 -0.38
C GLN A 28 -3.82 7.92 -1.46
N PHE A 29 -3.09 6.87 -1.06
CA PHE A 29 -2.77 5.78 -1.98
C PHE A 29 -3.99 4.99 -2.44
N ALA A 30 -5.00 4.78 -1.58
CA ALA A 30 -6.24 4.15 -1.97
C ALA A 30 -6.97 4.97 -3.05
N LEU A 31 -7.08 6.30 -2.85
CA LEU A 31 -7.66 7.20 -3.86
C LEU A 31 -6.91 7.15 -5.19
N ALA A 32 -5.58 7.13 -5.15
CA ALA A 32 -4.75 7.01 -6.35
C ALA A 32 -4.96 5.68 -7.08
N ARG A 33 -5.05 4.56 -6.34
CA ARG A 33 -5.36 3.24 -6.90
C ARG A 33 -6.72 3.23 -7.58
N ASP A 34 -7.74 3.80 -6.94
CA ASP A 34 -9.09 3.88 -7.51
C ASP A 34 -9.14 4.74 -8.78
N ALA A 35 -8.33 5.80 -8.84
CA ALA A 35 -8.20 6.61 -10.06
C ALA A 35 -7.58 5.80 -11.21
N VAL A 36 -6.51 5.03 -10.94
CA VAL A 36 -5.89 4.17 -11.95
C VAL A 36 -6.83 3.07 -12.43
N THR A 37 -7.53 2.39 -11.52
CA THR A 37 -8.51 1.35 -11.88
C THR A 37 -9.58 1.92 -12.82
N ARG A 38 -10.15 3.08 -12.50
CA ARG A 38 -11.16 3.74 -13.36
C ARG A 38 -10.60 4.12 -14.73
N ALA A 39 -9.35 4.60 -14.79
CA ALA A 39 -8.69 4.91 -16.05
C ALA A 39 -8.48 3.64 -16.90
N LEU A 40 -8.05 2.53 -16.28
CA LEU A 40 -7.87 1.26 -16.97
C LEU A 40 -9.20 0.70 -17.49
N ASP A 41 -10.29 0.82 -16.73
CA ASP A 41 -11.62 0.42 -17.17
C ASP A 41 -12.09 1.26 -18.37
N ALA A 42 -11.86 2.57 -18.36
CA ALA A 42 -12.17 3.44 -19.49
C ALA A 42 -11.36 3.05 -20.74
N VAL A 43 -10.07 2.76 -20.60
CA VAL A 43 -9.21 2.30 -21.70
C VAL A 43 -9.69 0.95 -22.23
N ARG A 44 -10.03 0.00 -21.35
CA ARG A 44 -10.59 -1.30 -21.72
C ARG A 44 -11.92 -1.16 -22.46
N SER A 45 -12.76 -0.20 -22.08
CA SER A 45 -14.03 0.07 -22.78
C SER A 45 -13.84 0.73 -24.14
N ALA A 46 -12.75 1.50 -24.34
CA ALA A 46 -12.45 2.15 -25.60
C ALA A 46 -11.75 1.23 -26.61
N LEU A 47 -11.02 0.23 -26.12
CA LEU A 47 -10.29 -0.75 -26.95
C LEU A 47 -11.14 -1.99 -27.24
N THR A 48 -10.95 -2.61 -28.40
CA THR A 48 -11.53 -3.93 -28.65
C THR A 48 -10.84 -5.00 -27.79
N PRO A 49 -11.48 -6.14 -27.50
CA PRO A 49 -10.87 -7.22 -26.73
C PRO A 49 -9.53 -7.70 -27.31
N GLU A 50 -9.41 -7.71 -28.63
CA GLU A 50 -8.20 -8.10 -29.37
C GLU A 50 -7.09 -7.06 -29.27
N GLN A 51 -7.44 -5.78 -29.08
CA GLN A 51 -6.48 -4.71 -28.84
C GLN A 51 -6.04 -4.70 -27.36
N TRP A 52 -6.96 -4.97 -26.44
CA TRP A 52 -6.66 -5.09 -25.02
C TRP A 52 -5.70 -6.24 -24.73
N SER A 53 -5.84 -7.38 -25.42
CA SER A 53 -4.93 -8.53 -25.24
C SER A 53 -3.49 -8.25 -25.66
N ARG A 54 -3.26 -7.24 -26.52
CA ARG A 54 -1.92 -6.78 -26.92
C ARG A 54 -1.27 -5.86 -25.90
N VAL A 55 -2.03 -5.34 -24.93
CA VAL A 55 -1.50 -4.47 -23.88
C VAL A 55 -0.64 -5.30 -22.92
N PRO A 56 0.58 -4.85 -22.58
CA PRO A 56 1.44 -5.53 -21.60
C PRO A 56 0.73 -5.79 -20.28
N GLU A 57 0.99 -6.96 -19.69
CA GLU A 57 0.40 -7.37 -18.40
C GLU A 57 0.69 -6.38 -17.27
N SER A 58 1.86 -5.74 -17.29
CA SER A 58 2.24 -4.70 -16.32
C SER A 58 1.31 -3.48 -16.31
N ILE A 59 0.65 -3.20 -17.44
CA ILE A 59 -0.30 -2.10 -17.58
C ILE A 59 -1.72 -2.59 -17.28
N ARG A 60 -2.08 -3.81 -17.71
CA ARG A 60 -3.41 -4.39 -17.43
C ARG A 60 -3.62 -4.70 -15.96
N ASN A 61 -2.55 -5.10 -15.25
CA ASN A 61 -2.58 -5.42 -13.83
C ASN A 61 -1.43 -4.71 -13.10
N PRO A 62 -1.58 -3.41 -12.79
CA PRO A 62 -0.56 -2.66 -12.09
C PRO A 62 -0.35 -3.21 -10.67
N GLN A 63 0.87 -3.68 -10.39
CA GLN A 63 1.23 -4.15 -9.06
C GLN A 63 1.52 -2.97 -8.13
N PHE A 64 0.60 -2.67 -7.22
CA PHE A 64 0.76 -1.63 -6.21
C PHE A 64 1.29 -2.23 -4.91
N GLY A 65 2.60 -2.13 -4.70
CA GLY A 65 3.24 -2.49 -3.44
C GLY A 65 4.74 -2.69 -3.57
N PRO A 66 5.49 -2.72 -2.44
CA PRO A 66 6.85 -3.23 -2.46
C PRO A 66 6.76 -4.65 -3.00
N ARG A 67 7.45 -4.90 -4.13
CA ARG A 67 7.62 -6.23 -4.71
C ARG A 67 7.99 -7.16 -3.56
N ALA A 68 7.06 -8.02 -3.17
CA ALA A 68 7.30 -8.98 -2.10
C ALA A 68 8.45 -9.86 -2.60
N GLY A 69 9.67 -9.52 -2.17
CA GLY A 69 10.81 -10.41 -2.30
C GLY A 69 10.47 -11.72 -1.60
N PRO A 70 11.04 -12.85 -2.04
CA PRO A 70 10.77 -14.14 -1.43
C PRO A 70 10.95 -14.04 0.09
N ARG A 71 9.88 -14.34 0.84
CA ARG A 71 9.91 -14.56 2.29
C ARG A 71 11.02 -15.58 2.55
N ALA A 72 12.14 -15.13 3.13
CA ALA A 72 13.11 -16.05 3.70
C ALA A 72 12.38 -16.96 4.71
N PRO A 73 12.57 -18.29 4.67
CA PRO A 73 11.95 -19.17 5.64
C PRO A 73 12.48 -18.83 7.04
N ALA A 74 11.57 -18.77 8.00
CA ALA A 74 11.89 -18.61 9.41
C ALA A 74 12.71 -19.83 9.85
N ASN A 75 14.02 -19.65 10.04
CA ASN A 75 14.87 -20.62 10.71
C ASN A 75 14.46 -20.66 12.19
N ASN A 76 13.85 -21.77 12.59
CA ASN A 76 13.55 -22.08 13.98
C ASN A 76 14.83 -22.71 14.58
N PRO A 77 15.45 -22.13 15.63
CA PRO A 77 16.49 -22.84 16.37
C PRO A 77 15.84 -23.90 17.28
N ASP A 78 16.33 -25.14 17.19
CA ASP A 78 16.12 -26.20 18.19
C ASP A 78 16.69 -25.81 19.57
#